data_AF-A0A976P038-F1
#
_entry.id   AF-A0A976P038-F1
#
_cell.length_a   1.000
_cell.length_b   1.000
_cell.length_c   1.000
_cell.angle_alpha   90.00
_cell.angle_beta   90.00
_cell.angle_gamma   90.00
#
_symmetry.space_group_name_H-M   'P 1'
#
loop_
_entity.id
_entity.type
_entity.pdbx_description
1 polymer ?
#
loop_
_entity_poly.entity_id
_entity_poly.type
_entity_poly.pdbx_seq_one_letter_code
_entity_poly.pdbx_strand_id
1 'polypeptide(L)'
;MAAVTKGLRNVFEVLTPTRGYGVGKRVTRGIWSKYAEPSFWEVVRIRPSPDLKHGKVFGKFTFRGQTDPKVKRINGVLKKDWSIREV
;
A
#
# COMPACT_ATOMS: atom_id res chain seq x y z
N MET A 1 -2.37 19.33 -4.96
CA MET A 1 -1.62 18.17 -4.44
C MET A 1 -2.41 17.58 -3.28
N ALA A 2 -2.95 16.36 -3.42
CA ALA A 2 -3.78 15.75 -2.37
C ALA A 2 -2.91 15.42 -1.15
N ALA A 3 -3.25 16.00 0.00
CA ALA A 3 -2.61 15.68 1.26
C ALA A 3 -2.90 14.21 1.59
N VAL A 4 -1.86 13.38 1.61
CA VAL A 4 -1.95 12.01 2.14
C VAL A 4 -2.13 12.13 3.65
N THR A 5 -3.38 12.05 4.12
CA THR A 5 -3.69 11.96 5.56
C THR A 5 -2.98 10.77 6.16
N LYS A 6 -2.38 10.94 7.35
CA LYS A 6 -1.75 9.86 8.12
C LYS A 6 -2.84 8.84 8.49
N GLY A 7 -3.01 7.82 7.66
CA GLY A 7 -4.10 6.86 7.81
C GLY A 7 -3.95 6.09 9.11
N LEU A 8 -4.99 5.98 9.93
CA LEU A 8 -4.98 5.15 11.15
C LEU A 8 -5.16 3.65 10.85
N ARG A 9 -4.94 3.25 9.59
CA ARG A 9 -5.26 1.93 9.06
C ARG A 9 -4.02 1.18 8.59
N ASN A 10 -4.04 -0.12 8.78
CA ASN A 10 -3.06 -1.05 8.20
C ASN A 10 -3.41 -1.40 6.75
N VAL A 11 -2.50 -2.08 6.04
CA VAL A 11 -2.71 -2.42 4.61
C VAL A 11 -3.97 -3.25 4.40
N PHE A 12 -4.29 -4.18 5.30
CA PHE A 12 -5.45 -5.06 5.14
C PHE A 12 -6.76 -4.33 5.39
N GLU A 13 -6.81 -3.43 6.38
CA GLU A 13 -7.96 -2.54 6.61
C GLU A 13 -8.23 -1.59 5.41
N VAL A 14 -7.18 -1.31 4.62
CA VAL A 14 -7.27 -0.49 3.42
C VAL A 14 -7.64 -1.31 2.18
N LEU A 15 -7.05 -2.49 2.00
CA LEU A 15 -7.19 -3.29 0.77
C LEU A 15 -8.38 -4.27 0.80
N THR A 16 -8.63 -4.94 1.92
CA THR A 16 -9.63 -6.02 1.99
C THR A 16 -11.08 -5.57 1.75
N PRO A 17 -11.50 -4.34 2.07
CA PRO A 17 -12.84 -3.86 1.70
C PRO A 17 -13.02 -3.58 0.21
N THR A 18 -11.94 -3.57 -0.57
CA THR A 18 -12.00 -3.25 -2.01
C THR A 18 -12.19 -4.52 -2.86
N ARG A 19 -12.76 -4.36 -4.06
CA ARG A 19 -12.96 -5.46 -5.01
C ARG A 19 -11.64 -6.19 -5.29
N GLY A 20 -11.66 -7.52 -5.24
CA GLY A 20 -10.47 -8.35 -5.47
C GLY A 20 -9.37 -8.14 -4.43
N TYR A 21 -9.73 -7.71 -3.21
CA TYR A 21 -8.79 -7.37 -2.13
C TYR A 21 -7.70 -6.36 -2.55
N GLY A 22 -8.04 -5.48 -3.49
CA GLY A 22 -7.21 -4.35 -3.89
C GLY A 22 -6.03 -4.69 -4.80
N VAL A 23 -6.04 -5.85 -5.46
CA VAL A 23 -5.13 -6.13 -6.59
C VAL A 23 -5.32 -5.06 -7.67
N GLY A 24 -4.20 -4.51 -8.17
CA GLY A 24 -4.17 -3.39 -9.13
C GLY A 24 -4.28 -2.00 -8.50
N LYS A 25 -4.62 -1.89 -7.20
CA LYS A 25 -4.65 -0.60 -6.51
C LYS A 25 -3.24 -0.17 -6.10
N ARG A 26 -3.07 1.16 -5.96
CA ARG A 26 -1.87 1.75 -5.38
C ARG A 26 -2.12 2.09 -3.92
N VAL A 27 -1.17 1.77 -3.06
CA VAL A 27 -1.18 2.14 -1.63
C VAL A 27 0.07 2.89 -1.27
N THR A 28 -0.06 3.86 -0.39
CA THR A 28 1.05 4.69 0.10
C THR A 28 1.10 4.70 1.61
N ARG A 29 2.24 5.13 2.16
CA ARG A 29 2.44 5.31 3.59
C ARG A 29 2.53 6.80 3.93
N GLY A 30 1.93 7.19 5.04
CA GLY A 30 2.00 8.55 5.56
C GLY A 30 3.43 9.04 5.80
N ILE A 31 4.37 8.15 6.16
CA ILE A 31 5.79 8.53 6.35
C ILE A 31 6.48 9.00 5.06
N TRP A 32 5.88 8.75 3.89
CA TRP A 32 6.42 9.19 2.61
C TRP A 32 5.90 10.56 2.16
N SER A 33 4.94 11.15 2.88
CA SER A 33 4.36 12.47 2.54
C SER A 33 5.38 13.61 2.56
N LYS A 34 6.50 13.43 3.25
CA LYS A 34 7.62 14.38 3.31
C LYS A 34 8.40 14.51 1.99
N TYR A 35 8.22 13.60 1.05
CA TYR A 35 8.88 13.64 -0.25
C TYR A 35 7.95 14.27 -1.29
N ALA A 36 8.48 15.18 -2.11
CA ALA A 36 7.72 15.77 -3.20
C ALA A 36 7.40 14.74 -4.29
N GLU A 37 8.31 13.80 -4.52
CA GLU A 37 8.15 12.75 -5.52
C GLU A 37 7.27 11.59 -5.00
N PRO A 38 6.51 10.92 -5.87
CA PRO A 38 5.55 9.92 -5.44
C PRO A 38 6.24 8.67 -4.89
N SER A 39 5.72 8.16 -3.78
CA SER A 39 6.10 6.86 -3.23
C SER A 39 4.86 6.02 -2.96
N PHE A 40 4.80 4.81 -3.51
CA PHE A 40 3.66 3.90 -3.39
C PHE A 40 4.05 2.47 -3.73
N TRP A 41 3.17 1.53 -3.38
CA TRP A 41 3.19 0.17 -3.88
C TRP A 41 2.00 -0.02 -4.82
N GLU A 42 2.24 -0.63 -5.97
CA GLU A 42 1.18 -1.18 -6.82
C GLU A 42 0.97 -2.64 -6.45
N VAL A 43 -0.22 -2.97 -5.95
CA VAL A 43 -0.53 -4.30 -5.40
C VAL A 43 -0.70 -5.30 -6.54
N VAL A 44 0.09 -6.36 -6.53
CA VAL A 44 0.04 -7.43 -7.54
C VAL A 44 -0.60 -8.69 -6.97
N ARG A 45 -0.38 -8.97 -5.68
CA ARG A 45 -0.93 -10.16 -5.01
C ARG A 45 -1.12 -9.92 -3.53
N ILE A 46 -2.24 -10.40 -2.98
CA ILE A 46 -2.52 -10.40 -1.56
C ILE A 46 -2.95 -11.79 -1.10
N ARG A 47 -2.51 -12.18 0.09
CA ARG A 47 -2.89 -13.41 0.79
C ARG A 47 -3.25 -13.03 2.22
N PRO A 48 -4.50 -12.59 2.47
CA PRO A 48 -4.94 -12.27 3.82
C PRO A 48 -5.09 -13.55 4.65
N SER A 49 -5.00 -13.42 5.97
CA SER A 49 -5.46 -14.46 6.91
C SER A 49 -6.98 -14.61 6.86
N PRO A 50 -7.55 -15.72 7.37
CA PRO A 50 -8.99 -15.93 7.41
C PRO A 50 -9.78 -14.81 8.13
N ASP A 51 -9.17 -14.17 9.13
CA ASP A 51 -9.76 -13.04 9.87
C ASP A 51 -9.59 -11.68 9.16
N LEU A 52 -8.91 -11.65 8.01
CA LEU A 52 -8.63 -10.48 7.17
C LEU A 52 -7.79 -9.38 7.85
N LYS A 53 -7.18 -9.63 9.02
CA LYS A 53 -6.44 -8.59 9.78
C LYS A 53 -4.94 -8.55 9.46
N HIS A 54 -4.39 -9.62 8.89
CA HIS A 54 -2.97 -9.73 8.57
C HIS A 54 -2.72 -10.64 7.36
N GLY A 55 -1.45 -10.95 7.06
CA GLY A 55 -1.08 -11.85 5.97
C GLY A 55 0.14 -11.38 5.18
N LYS A 56 0.13 -11.66 3.87
CA LYS A 56 1.22 -11.30 2.95
C LYS A 56 0.68 -10.48 1.78
N VAL A 57 1.34 -9.36 1.48
CA VAL A 57 1.04 -8.52 0.32
C VAL A 57 2.30 -8.39 -0.53
N PHE A 58 2.15 -8.40 -1.85
CA PHE A 58 3.22 -8.29 -2.82
C PHE A 58 2.86 -7.23 -3.84
N GLY A 59 3.85 -6.47 -4.29
CA GLY A 59 3.64 -5.40 -5.26
C GLY A 59 4.93 -4.90 -5.89
N LYS A 60 4.78 -3.98 -6.85
CA LYS A 60 5.89 -3.19 -7.39
C LYS A 60 6.07 -1.94 -6.53
N PHE A 61 7.29 -1.63 -6.16
CA PHE A 61 7.58 -0.47 -5.31
C PHE A 61 8.05 0.70 -6.16
N THR A 62 7.42 1.85 -5.99
CA THR A 62 7.93 3.12 -6.48
C THR A 62 8.33 3.95 -5.28
N PHE A 63 9.59 4.37 -5.21
CA PHE A 63 10.09 5.27 -4.18
C PHE A 63 10.66 6.52 -4.82
N ARG A 64 10.13 7.66 -4.41
CA ARG A 64 10.51 8.98 -4.92
C ARG A 64 10.59 9.02 -6.46
N GLY A 65 9.55 8.51 -7.12
CA GLY A 65 9.45 8.45 -8.58
C GLY A 65 10.21 7.30 -9.26
N GLN A 66 11.09 6.58 -8.54
CA GLN A 66 11.85 5.46 -9.11
C GLN A 66 11.16 4.14 -8.84
N THR A 67 10.84 3.39 -9.90
CA THR A 67 10.12 2.11 -9.80
C THR A 67 11.10 0.95 -9.85
N ASP A 68 11.00 0.07 -8.86
CA ASP A 68 11.72 -1.19 -8.85
C ASP A 68 11.11 -2.17 -9.87
N PRO A 69 11.91 -2.78 -10.76
CA PRO A 69 11.40 -3.70 -11.77
C PRO A 69 10.84 -5.01 -11.17
N LYS A 70 11.21 -5.35 -9.93
CA LYS A 70 10.84 -6.62 -9.31
C LYS A 70 9.60 -6.47 -8.42
N VAL A 71 8.71 -7.46 -8.49
CA VAL A 71 7.65 -7.64 -7.50
C VAL A 71 8.27 -8.14 -6.19
N LYS A 72 7.98 -7.43 -5.09
CA LYS A 72 8.53 -7.73 -3.76
C LYS A 72 7.42 -7.87 -2.73
N ARG A 73 7.72 -8.54 -1.61
CA ARG A 73 6.84 -8.53 -0.44
C ARG A 73 6.83 -7.13 0.16
N ILE A 74 5.64 -6.61 0.45
CA ILE A 74 5.48 -5.33 1.13
C ILE A 74 5.86 -5.52 2.61
N ASN A 75 6.75 -4.67 3.11
CA ASN A 75 7.17 -4.65 4.50
C ASN A 75 6.30 -3.70 5.33
N GLY A 76 6.16 -3.96 6.64
CA GLY A 76 5.41 -3.09 7.54
C GLY A 76 3.91 -3.03 7.27
N VAL A 77 3.32 -4.09 6.70
CA VAL A 77 1.89 -4.15 6.33
C VAL A 77 0.91 -3.92 7.47
N LEU A 78 1.35 -4.12 8.72
CA LEU A 78 0.56 -3.90 9.94
C LEU A 78 0.73 -2.50 10.55
N LYS A 79 1.63 -1.66 10.02
CA LYS A 79 1.76 -0.28 10.49
C LYS A 79 0.47 0.48 10.18
N LYS A 80 0.03 1.35 11.08
CA LYS A 80 -1.19 2.14 10.92
C LYS A 80 -0.85 3.49 10.31
N ASP A 81 -0.40 3.46 9.06
CA ASP A 81 -0.07 4.64 8.27
C ASP A 81 -0.35 4.45 6.78
N TRP A 82 -1.20 3.49 6.40
CA TRP A 82 -1.50 3.19 5.00
C TRP A 82 -2.79 3.85 4.51
N SER A 83 -2.80 4.16 3.22
CA SER A 83 -3.97 4.68 2.49
C SER A 83 -3.95 4.25 1.01
N ILE A 84 -5.12 4.20 0.37
CA ILE A 84 -5.22 4.06 -1.09
C ILE A 84 -4.77 5.37 -1.71
N ARG A 85 -3.89 5.28 -2.71
CA ARG A 85 -3.57 6.38 -3.60
C ARG A 85 -4.45 6.24 -4.83
N GLU A 86 -5.49 7.05 -4.91
CA GLU A 86 -6.28 7.19 -6.14
C GLU A 86 -5.37 7.80 -7.22
N VAL A 87 -5.51 7.30 -8.45
CA VAL A 87 -4.74 7.74 -9.62
C VAL A 87 -5.39 8.98 -10.19
#